data_AF-A0A0C2GW95-F1
#
_entry.id   AF-A0A0C2GW95-F1
#
_cell.length_a   1.000
_cell.length_b   1.000
_cell.length_c   1.000
_cell.angle_alpha   90.00
_cell.angle_beta   90.00
_cell.angle_gamma   90.00
#
_symmetry.space_group_name_H-M   'P 1'
#
loop_
_entity.id
_entity.type
_entity.pdbx_description
1 polymer ?
#
loop_
_entity_poly.entity_id
_entity_poly.type
_entity_poly.pdbx_seq_one_letter_code
_entity_poly.pdbx_strand_id
1 'polypeptide(L)'
;MDYIMGFAVSVAIQQTLMETALAGLVAAVAWPVAILSCASVLDNPWNVCVARAAEVGEHLAELLLSRSHGKRPISLVGFSLGARVIYHCLLAMSKRAESAGIIEDVILLGAPVSASPKQWAQLCTVVGGRVINGYCETDWLLRFLYRTMSVQFTIAGTGPVEDKSNKKIFNYNLSHIVKGHLDYSRKLSEVLAAVGVAVKSLSPADLSQENMREAIGEAEDALTISVPAKDDLKEDSSRDIQNDINGIREISIKDKETAMN
;
A
#
# COMPACT_ATOMS: atom_id res chain seq x y z
N MET A 1 18.92 -9.55 65.87
CA MET A 1 19.17 -9.56 64.41
C MET A 1 17.99 -10.11 63.62
N ASP A 2 17.07 -10.85 64.25
CA ASP A 2 16.01 -11.59 63.56
C ASP A 2 14.82 -10.73 63.08
N TYR A 3 14.53 -9.61 63.76
CA TYR A 3 13.43 -8.71 63.38
C TYR A 3 13.69 -7.93 62.08
N ILE A 4 14.94 -7.53 61.81
CA ILE A 4 15.31 -6.81 60.59
C ILE A 4 15.31 -7.77 59.39
N MET A 5 15.74 -9.01 59.60
CA MET A 5 15.65 -10.08 58.60
C MET A 5 14.21 -10.41 58.23
N GLY A 6 13.29 -10.51 59.21
CA GLY A 6 11.87 -10.75 58.97
C GLY A 6 11.17 -9.62 58.20
N PHE A 7 11.53 -8.37 58.50
CA PHE A 7 11.02 -7.20 57.76
C PHE A 7 11.55 -7.18 56.31
N ALA A 8 12.85 -7.40 56.11
CA ALA A 8 13.46 -7.44 54.78
C ALA A 8 12.89 -8.57 53.92
N VAL A 9 12.68 -9.76 54.49
CA VAL A 9 12.07 -10.90 53.79
C VAL A 9 10.61 -10.61 53.45
N SER A 10 9.84 -9.98 54.34
CA SER A 10 8.46 -9.59 54.05
C SER A 10 8.37 -8.57 52.91
N VAL A 11 9.22 -7.54 52.93
CA VAL A 11 9.31 -6.53 51.86
C VAL A 11 9.74 -7.17 50.54
N ALA A 12 10.74 -8.07 50.56
CA ALA A 12 11.19 -8.78 49.37
C ALA A 12 10.11 -9.70 48.79
N ILE A 13 9.35 -10.41 49.64
CA ILE A 13 8.23 -11.25 49.21
C ILE A 13 7.09 -10.39 48.64
N GLN A 14 6.75 -9.27 49.27
CA GLN A 14 5.73 -8.35 48.75
C GLN A 14 6.14 -7.72 47.43
N GLN A 15 7.40 -7.31 47.27
CA GLN A 15 7.94 -6.79 46.01
C GLN A 15 7.94 -7.87 44.92
N THR A 16 8.38 -9.09 45.24
CA THR A 16 8.42 -10.19 44.27
C THR A 16 7.00 -10.64 43.85
N LEU A 17 6.05 -10.68 44.78
CA LEU A 17 4.65 -10.99 44.48
C LEU A 17 3.99 -9.88 43.66
N MET A 18 4.24 -8.60 43.99
CA MET A 18 3.77 -7.48 43.18
C MET A 18 4.40 -7.50 41.80
N GLU A 19 5.71 -7.75 41.66
CA GLU A 19 6.38 -7.87 40.37
C GLU A 19 5.87 -9.06 39.57
N THR A 20 5.55 -10.20 40.20
CA THR A 20 5.03 -11.39 39.49
C THR A 20 3.58 -11.21 39.05
N ALA A 21 2.73 -10.64 39.91
CA ALA A 21 1.34 -10.34 39.56
C ALA A 21 1.24 -9.22 38.51
N LEU A 22 2.08 -8.19 38.65
CA LEU A 22 2.23 -7.13 37.64
C LEU A 22 2.86 -7.68 36.36
N ALA A 23 3.82 -8.61 36.42
CA ALA A 23 4.40 -9.27 35.24
C ALA A 23 3.35 -10.08 34.48
N GLY A 24 2.44 -10.76 35.18
CA GLY A 24 1.29 -11.42 34.56
C GLY A 24 0.37 -10.44 33.83
N LEU A 25 0.08 -9.29 34.45
CA LEU A 25 -0.73 -8.22 33.84
C LEU A 25 -0.01 -7.54 32.66
N VAL A 26 1.28 -7.26 32.82
CA VAL A 26 2.14 -6.65 31.80
C VAL A 26 2.30 -7.62 30.62
N ALA A 27 2.50 -8.91 30.84
CA ALA A 27 2.55 -9.91 29.77
C ALA A 27 1.19 -10.03 29.04
N ALA A 28 0.08 -10.00 29.78
CA ALA A 28 -1.26 -10.04 29.22
C ALA A 28 -1.59 -8.80 28.35
N VAL A 29 -1.04 -7.63 28.68
CA VAL A 29 -1.19 -6.39 27.90
C VAL A 29 -0.10 -6.25 26.83
N ALA A 30 1.09 -6.84 27.04
CA ALA A 30 2.23 -6.74 26.14
C ALA A 30 1.94 -7.40 24.79
N TRP A 31 1.28 -8.56 24.77
CA TRP A 31 0.92 -9.22 23.51
C TRP A 31 -0.06 -8.38 22.66
N PRO A 32 -1.19 -7.87 23.21
CA PRO A 32 -2.04 -6.90 22.53
C PRO A 32 -1.30 -5.64 22.07
N VAL A 33 -0.47 -5.03 22.93
CA VAL A 33 0.26 -3.78 22.61
C VAL A 33 1.32 -4.03 21.52
N ALA A 34 2.00 -5.17 21.55
CA ALA A 34 2.96 -5.55 20.52
C ALA A 34 2.28 -5.76 19.17
N ILE A 35 1.13 -6.42 19.13
CA ILE A 35 0.33 -6.55 17.89
C ILE A 35 -0.11 -5.18 17.38
N LEU A 36 -0.63 -4.32 18.26
CA LEU A 36 -1.06 -2.96 17.89
C LEU A 36 0.10 -2.12 17.36
N SER A 37 1.29 -2.28 17.95
CA SER A 37 2.50 -1.56 17.56
C SER A 37 3.06 -2.08 16.23
N CYS A 38 3.07 -3.39 15.99
CA CYS A 38 3.43 -3.94 14.69
C CYS A 38 2.43 -3.55 13.59
N ALA A 39 1.13 -3.53 13.92
CA ALA A 39 0.09 -3.07 13.00
C ALA A 39 0.30 -1.59 12.65
N SER A 40 0.51 -0.71 13.63
CA SER A 40 0.70 0.73 13.39
C SER A 40 1.96 1.05 12.58
N VAL A 41 3.03 0.27 12.75
CA VAL A 41 4.26 0.37 11.95
C VAL A 41 4.03 -0.02 10.49
N LEU A 42 3.18 -1.01 10.20
CA LEU A 42 2.82 -1.41 8.84
C LEU A 42 1.76 -0.51 8.21
N ASP A 43 0.84 0.02 9.03
CA ASP A 43 -0.24 0.90 8.58
C ASP A 43 0.30 2.21 7.99
N ASN A 44 1.39 2.76 8.52
CA ASN A 44 1.96 4.01 8.02
C ASN A 44 2.52 3.87 6.57
N PRO A 45 3.47 2.96 6.26
CA PRO A 45 3.90 2.70 4.89
C PRO A 45 2.74 2.32 3.96
N TRP A 46 1.82 1.48 4.41
CA TRP A 46 0.67 1.08 3.60
C TRP A 46 -0.21 2.27 3.23
N ASN A 47 -0.54 3.15 4.17
CA ASN A 47 -1.32 4.35 3.93
C ASN A 47 -0.62 5.32 2.97
N VAL A 48 0.70 5.47 3.12
CA VAL A 48 1.51 6.26 2.17
C VAL A 48 1.43 5.65 0.78
N CYS A 49 1.65 4.34 0.63
CA CYS A 49 1.53 3.66 -0.65
C CYS A 49 0.13 3.78 -1.26
N VAL A 50 -0.92 3.68 -0.44
CA VAL A 50 -2.32 3.87 -0.86
C VAL A 50 -2.57 5.30 -1.37
N ALA A 51 -2.07 6.31 -0.67
CA ALA A 51 -2.18 7.72 -1.08
C ALA A 51 -1.41 7.99 -2.37
N ARG A 52 -0.16 7.52 -2.46
CA ARG A 52 0.68 7.64 -3.65
C ARG A 52 0.10 6.89 -4.85
N ALA A 53 -0.48 5.71 -4.64
CA ALA A 53 -1.16 4.99 -5.72
C ALA A 53 -2.33 5.78 -6.30
N ALA A 54 -3.07 6.52 -5.47
CA ALA A 54 -4.14 7.38 -5.94
C ALA A 54 -3.59 8.55 -6.78
N GLU A 55 -2.56 9.24 -6.29
CA GLU A 55 -1.87 10.34 -6.98
C GLU A 55 -1.27 9.90 -8.32
N VAL A 56 -0.52 8.80 -8.34
CA VAL A 56 0.04 8.22 -9.57
C VAL A 56 -1.07 7.82 -10.55
N GLY A 57 -2.22 7.37 -10.05
CA GLY A 57 -3.39 7.11 -10.88
C GLY A 57 -3.87 8.37 -11.61
N GLU A 58 -3.95 9.50 -10.91
CA GLU A 58 -4.35 10.78 -11.53
C GLU A 58 -3.34 11.24 -12.59
N HIS A 59 -2.04 11.12 -12.32
CA HIS A 59 -1.00 11.42 -13.33
C HIS A 59 -1.05 10.48 -14.54
N LEU A 60 -1.28 9.18 -14.31
CA LEU A 60 -1.46 8.22 -15.39
C LEU A 60 -2.66 8.60 -16.27
N ALA A 61 -3.75 9.08 -15.68
CA ALA A 61 -4.91 9.56 -16.43
C ALA A 61 -4.55 10.74 -17.34
N GLU A 62 -3.79 11.72 -16.84
CA GLU A 62 -3.34 12.86 -17.64
C GLU A 62 -2.46 12.42 -18.83
N LEU A 63 -1.54 11.49 -18.60
CA LEU A 63 -0.70 10.94 -19.65
C LEU A 63 -1.50 10.19 -20.71
N LEU A 64 -2.47 9.36 -20.30
CA LEU A 64 -3.33 8.62 -21.23
C LEU A 64 -4.25 9.54 -22.03
N LEU A 65 -4.79 10.59 -21.40
CA LEU A 65 -5.61 11.60 -22.06
C LEU A 65 -4.80 12.45 -23.04
N SER A 66 -3.51 12.72 -22.76
CA SER A 66 -2.63 13.45 -23.68
C SER A 66 -2.40 12.73 -25.01
N ARG A 67 -2.66 11.40 -25.06
CA ARG A 67 -2.44 10.53 -26.22
C ARG A 67 -1.04 10.64 -26.82
N SER A 68 -0.03 10.94 -26.01
CA SER A 68 1.39 10.97 -26.41
C SER A 68 1.87 9.65 -27.02
N HIS A 69 1.23 8.54 -26.64
CA HIS A 69 1.51 7.18 -27.13
C HIS A 69 0.67 6.78 -28.36
N GLY A 70 -0.05 7.72 -28.96
CA GLY A 70 -0.94 7.49 -30.10
C GLY A 70 -2.38 7.14 -29.69
N LYS A 71 -3.17 6.64 -30.65
CA LYS A 71 -4.62 6.36 -30.48
C LYS A 71 -4.96 4.87 -30.40
N ARG A 72 -3.95 4.01 -30.18
CA ARG A 72 -4.18 2.57 -30.03
C ARG A 72 -4.93 2.31 -28.73
N PRO A 73 -5.96 1.44 -28.71
CA PRO A 73 -6.60 1.02 -27.47
C PRO A 73 -5.59 0.33 -26.53
N ILE A 74 -5.71 0.61 -25.24
CA ILE A 74 -4.83 0.10 -24.19
C ILE A 74 -5.64 -0.83 -23.28
N SER A 75 -5.04 -1.97 -22.94
CA SER A 75 -5.55 -2.85 -21.89
C SER A 75 -4.69 -2.69 -20.63
N LEU A 76 -5.32 -2.48 -19.49
CA LEU A 76 -4.65 -2.25 -18.21
C LEU A 76 -4.82 -3.46 -17.29
N VAL A 77 -3.72 -3.95 -16.75
CA VAL A 77 -3.70 -5.06 -15.78
C VAL A 77 -3.00 -4.57 -14.52
N GLY A 78 -3.67 -4.69 -13.38
CA GLY A 78 -3.09 -4.29 -12.10
C GLY A 78 -3.38 -5.31 -11.02
N PHE A 79 -2.39 -5.49 -10.16
CA PHE A 79 -2.48 -6.28 -8.95
C PHE A 79 -2.24 -5.38 -7.72
N SER A 80 -3.00 -5.59 -6.64
CA SER A 80 -2.82 -4.88 -5.37
C SER A 80 -2.83 -3.34 -5.55
N LEU A 81 -1.81 -2.63 -5.07
CA LEU A 81 -1.65 -1.19 -5.24
C LEU A 81 -1.62 -0.77 -6.73
N GLY A 82 -1.11 -1.60 -7.64
CA GLY A 82 -1.17 -1.33 -9.08
C GLY A 82 -2.61 -1.34 -9.62
N ALA A 83 -3.47 -2.22 -9.08
CA ALA A 83 -4.91 -2.19 -9.38
C ALA A 83 -5.54 -0.90 -8.86
N ARG A 84 -5.09 -0.40 -7.70
CA ARG A 84 -5.54 0.88 -7.14
C ARG A 84 -5.12 2.08 -8.00
N VAL A 85 -3.90 2.08 -8.54
CA VAL A 85 -3.44 3.09 -9.52
C VAL A 85 -4.39 3.15 -10.71
N ILE A 86 -4.69 2.00 -11.33
CA ILE A 86 -5.60 1.93 -12.47
C ILE A 86 -7.01 2.39 -12.09
N TYR A 87 -7.52 1.98 -10.93
CA TYR A 87 -8.82 2.40 -10.44
C TYR A 87 -8.95 3.92 -10.33
N HIS A 88 -7.97 4.58 -9.69
CA HIS A 88 -7.97 6.04 -9.56
C HIS A 88 -7.73 6.75 -10.90
N CYS A 89 -6.91 6.17 -11.78
CA CYS A 89 -6.75 6.64 -13.15
C CYS A 89 -8.09 6.68 -13.89
N LEU A 90 -8.84 5.59 -13.89
CA LEU A 90 -10.14 5.53 -14.57
C LEU A 90 -11.16 6.49 -13.95
N LEU A 91 -11.17 6.64 -12.62
CA LEU A 91 -12.01 7.65 -11.95
C LEU A 91 -11.66 9.07 -12.40
N ALA A 92 -10.37 9.41 -12.50
CA ALA A 92 -9.92 10.71 -12.99
C ALA A 92 -10.30 10.93 -14.46
N MET A 93 -10.13 9.90 -15.31
CA MET A 93 -10.56 9.93 -16.71
C MET A 93 -12.08 10.10 -16.85
N SER A 94 -12.89 9.48 -15.99
CA SER A 94 -14.36 9.54 -16.07
C SER A 94 -14.92 10.96 -15.89
N LYS A 95 -14.13 11.87 -15.30
CA LYS A 95 -14.46 13.29 -15.11
C LYS A 95 -14.16 14.13 -16.36
N ARG A 96 -13.51 13.56 -17.38
CA ARG A 96 -13.05 14.26 -18.60
C ARG A 96 -13.86 13.79 -19.80
N ALA A 97 -14.25 14.72 -20.66
CA ALA A 97 -15.07 14.43 -21.83
C ALA A 97 -14.35 13.57 -22.90
N GLU A 98 -13.02 13.69 -23.00
CA GLU A 98 -12.19 13.03 -24.03
C GLU A 98 -11.64 11.65 -23.60
N SER A 99 -12.32 10.97 -22.67
CA SER A 99 -11.85 9.70 -22.10
C SER A 99 -12.27 8.45 -22.90
N ALA A 100 -13.25 8.58 -23.81
CA ALA A 100 -13.79 7.47 -24.57
C ALA A 100 -12.79 6.89 -25.59
N GLY A 101 -12.74 5.57 -25.68
CA GLY A 101 -11.98 4.83 -26.70
C GLY A 101 -10.47 4.81 -26.48
N ILE A 102 -9.99 5.19 -25.28
CA ILE A 102 -8.57 5.04 -24.89
C ILE A 102 -8.35 3.65 -24.27
N ILE A 103 -9.24 3.25 -23.37
CA ILE A 103 -9.14 2.00 -22.62
C ILE A 103 -10.08 0.96 -23.23
N GLU A 104 -9.53 -0.20 -23.58
CA GLU A 104 -10.27 -1.36 -24.08
C GLU A 104 -10.70 -2.27 -22.92
N ASP A 105 -9.75 -2.99 -22.30
CA ASP A 105 -10.02 -3.89 -21.20
C ASP A 105 -9.26 -3.48 -19.93
N VAL A 106 -9.86 -3.75 -18.76
CA VAL A 106 -9.25 -3.49 -17.45
C VAL A 106 -9.36 -4.75 -16.62
N ILE A 107 -8.24 -5.18 -16.02
CA ILE A 107 -8.17 -6.33 -15.13
C ILE A 107 -7.59 -5.89 -13.80
N LEU A 108 -8.41 -5.92 -12.76
CA LEU A 108 -8.05 -5.57 -11.39
C LEU A 108 -8.02 -6.84 -10.55
N LEU A 109 -6.84 -7.18 -10.00
CA LEU A 109 -6.61 -8.38 -9.20
C LEU A 109 -6.33 -8.00 -7.76
N GLY A 110 -7.08 -8.56 -6.80
CA GLY A 110 -6.88 -8.31 -5.37
C GLY A 110 -6.89 -6.81 -5.03
N ALA A 111 -7.78 -6.04 -5.66
CA ALA A 111 -7.71 -4.58 -5.61
C ALA A 111 -8.14 -4.01 -4.25
N PRO A 112 -7.27 -3.25 -3.53
CA PRO A 112 -7.62 -2.54 -2.31
C PRO A 112 -8.37 -1.25 -2.67
N VAL A 113 -9.58 -1.38 -3.20
CA VAL A 113 -10.45 -0.27 -3.61
C VAL A 113 -11.89 -0.55 -3.20
N SER A 114 -12.71 0.49 -3.15
CA SER A 114 -14.14 0.37 -2.83
C SER A 114 -14.86 -0.46 -3.90
N ALA A 115 -15.71 -1.40 -3.47
CA ALA A 115 -16.62 -2.14 -4.33
C ALA A 115 -17.94 -1.38 -4.59
N SER A 116 -17.93 -0.04 -4.47
CA SER A 116 -19.13 0.78 -4.66
C SER A 116 -19.65 0.68 -6.11
N PRO A 117 -20.90 0.22 -6.33
CA PRO A 117 -21.46 0.11 -7.68
C PRO A 117 -21.44 1.45 -8.43
N LYS A 118 -21.66 2.57 -7.72
CA LYS A 118 -21.64 3.90 -8.33
C LYS A 118 -20.27 4.25 -8.93
N GLN A 119 -19.19 3.93 -8.22
CA GLN A 119 -17.83 4.23 -8.72
C GLN A 119 -17.47 3.29 -9.87
N TRP A 120 -17.79 2.00 -9.75
CA TRP A 120 -17.56 1.03 -10.83
C TRP A 120 -18.37 1.32 -12.10
N ALA A 121 -19.58 1.87 -11.95
CA ALA A 121 -20.34 2.40 -13.07
C ALA A 121 -19.62 3.56 -13.78
N GLN A 122 -18.94 4.45 -13.03
CA GLN A 122 -18.12 5.52 -13.61
C GLN A 122 -16.89 4.97 -14.35
N LEU A 123 -16.27 3.90 -13.87
CA LEU A 123 -15.19 3.22 -14.60
C LEU A 123 -15.71 2.68 -15.95
N CYS A 124 -16.91 2.11 -15.98
CA CYS A 124 -17.53 1.54 -17.17
C CYS A 124 -17.86 2.57 -18.27
N THR A 125 -17.90 3.87 -17.96
CA THR A 125 -18.08 4.92 -18.98
C THR A 125 -16.80 5.18 -19.77
N VAL A 126 -15.64 4.96 -19.16
CA VAL A 126 -14.31 5.14 -19.77
C VAL A 126 -13.89 3.89 -20.55
N VAL A 127 -14.17 2.72 -20.00
CA VAL A 127 -13.74 1.43 -20.55
C VAL A 127 -14.66 0.99 -21.70
N GLY A 128 -14.09 0.74 -22.88
CA GLY A 128 -14.82 0.29 -24.06
C GLY A 128 -15.29 -1.17 -23.98
N GLY A 129 -14.45 -2.04 -23.44
CA GLY A 129 -14.65 -3.48 -23.31
C GLY A 129 -15.01 -3.91 -21.89
N ARG A 130 -14.21 -4.82 -21.32
CA ARG A 130 -14.48 -5.53 -20.07
C ARG A 130 -13.76 -4.88 -18.89
N VAL A 131 -14.45 -4.80 -17.76
CA VAL A 131 -13.88 -4.47 -16.46
C VAL A 131 -13.92 -5.72 -15.59
N ILE A 132 -12.76 -6.36 -15.43
CA ILE A 132 -12.61 -7.60 -14.70
C ILE A 132 -12.18 -7.31 -13.25
N ASN A 133 -12.94 -7.84 -12.30
CA ASN A 133 -12.58 -7.89 -10.88
C ASN A 133 -12.21 -9.33 -10.50
N GLY A 134 -10.93 -9.60 -10.32
CA GLY A 134 -10.43 -10.85 -9.75
C GLY A 134 -10.28 -10.71 -8.25
N TYR A 135 -11.10 -11.42 -7.48
CA TYR A 135 -11.13 -11.32 -6.02
C TYR A 135 -10.85 -12.66 -5.33
N CYS A 136 -10.37 -12.59 -4.10
CA CYS A 136 -10.10 -13.75 -3.25
C CYS A 136 -10.76 -13.54 -1.89
N GLU A 137 -11.71 -14.39 -1.54
CA GLU A 137 -12.48 -14.27 -0.29
C GLU A 137 -11.63 -14.61 0.95
N THR A 138 -10.58 -15.41 0.76
CA THR A 138 -9.66 -15.83 1.81
C THR A 138 -8.44 -14.93 1.94
N ASP A 139 -8.40 -13.78 1.26
CA ASP A 139 -7.27 -12.86 1.36
C ASP A 139 -7.18 -12.24 2.76
N TRP A 140 -6.29 -12.80 3.57
CA TRP A 140 -6.11 -12.41 4.96
C TRP A 140 -5.53 -10.99 5.10
N LEU A 141 -4.68 -10.56 4.16
CA LEU A 141 -3.96 -9.29 4.26
C LEU A 141 -4.93 -8.13 4.03
N LEU A 142 -5.70 -8.19 2.94
CA LEU A 142 -6.72 -7.18 2.68
C LEU A 142 -7.77 -7.16 3.80
N ARG A 143 -8.18 -8.32 4.30
CA ARG A 143 -9.16 -8.38 5.39
C ARG A 143 -8.61 -7.82 6.71
N PHE A 144 -7.33 -8.02 7.01
CA PHE A 144 -6.68 -7.47 8.20
C PHE A 144 -6.55 -5.95 8.11
N LEU A 145 -5.93 -5.44 7.04
CA LEU A 145 -5.65 -4.01 6.86
C LEU A 145 -6.94 -3.17 6.85
N TYR A 146 -8.00 -3.63 6.20
CA TYR A 146 -9.25 -2.86 6.18
C TYR A 146 -10.04 -2.96 7.49
N ARG A 147 -9.89 -4.05 8.25
CA ARG A 147 -10.50 -4.16 9.57
C ARG A 147 -9.84 -3.21 10.58
N THR A 148 -8.51 -3.04 10.51
CA THR A 148 -7.79 -2.08 11.36
C THR A 148 -8.09 -0.63 10.98
N MET A 149 -8.34 -0.35 9.70
CA MET A 149 -8.63 1.01 9.20
C MET A 149 -10.07 1.51 9.43
N SER A 150 -10.94 0.76 10.13
CA SER A 150 -12.35 1.14 10.40
C SER A 150 -13.15 1.53 9.14
N VAL A 151 -12.78 0.99 7.97
CA VAL A 151 -13.45 1.30 6.72
C VAL A 151 -14.71 0.44 6.60
N GLN A 152 -15.88 1.08 6.64
CA GLN A 152 -17.20 0.40 6.58
C GLN A 152 -17.61 -0.05 5.16
N PHE A 153 -16.75 0.12 4.15
CA PHE A 153 -17.07 -0.20 2.77
C PHE A 153 -16.52 -1.57 2.35
N THR A 154 -17.29 -2.29 1.53
CA THR A 154 -16.87 -3.54 0.89
C THR A 154 -15.67 -3.29 -0.05
N ILE A 155 -14.68 -4.18 -0.01
CA ILE A 155 -13.45 -4.07 -0.80
C ILE A 155 -13.57 -4.97 -2.02
N ALA A 156 -13.24 -4.44 -3.20
CA ALA A 156 -13.37 -5.18 -4.46
C ALA A 156 -12.43 -6.40 -4.53
N GLY A 157 -11.26 -6.35 -3.88
CA GLY A 157 -10.31 -7.46 -3.85
C GLY A 157 -10.73 -8.67 -3.00
N THR A 158 -11.71 -8.52 -2.10
CA THR A 158 -12.17 -9.60 -1.20
C THR A 158 -13.56 -10.13 -1.55
N GLY A 159 -14.28 -9.50 -2.48
CA GLY A 159 -15.64 -9.87 -2.83
C GLY A 159 -16.08 -9.31 -4.17
N PRO A 160 -17.21 -9.79 -4.70
CA PRO A 160 -17.73 -9.31 -5.98
C PRO A 160 -18.24 -7.87 -5.88
N VAL A 161 -18.16 -7.16 -7.01
CA VAL A 161 -18.80 -5.85 -7.18
C VAL A 161 -20.24 -6.06 -7.63
N GLU A 162 -21.20 -5.70 -6.78
CA GLU A 162 -22.63 -5.92 -7.00
C GLU A 162 -23.28 -4.81 -7.85
N ASP A 163 -22.82 -4.65 -9.09
CA ASP A 163 -23.47 -3.76 -10.05
C ASP A 163 -24.18 -4.56 -11.15
N LYS A 164 -25.47 -4.82 -10.90
CA LYS A 164 -26.32 -5.56 -11.85
C LYS A 164 -26.71 -4.76 -13.09
N SER A 165 -26.47 -3.44 -13.10
CA SER A 165 -26.86 -2.56 -14.20
C SER A 165 -25.82 -2.55 -15.33
N ASN A 166 -24.55 -2.76 -14.99
CA ASN A 166 -23.44 -2.68 -15.92
C ASN A 166 -22.95 -4.07 -16.38
N LYS A 167 -23.29 -4.43 -17.62
CA LYS A 167 -22.89 -5.70 -18.26
C LYS A 167 -21.39 -5.81 -18.56
N LYS A 168 -20.63 -4.72 -18.37
CA LYS A 168 -19.17 -4.68 -18.61
C LYS A 168 -18.36 -5.21 -17.41
N ILE A 169 -18.97 -5.36 -16.24
CA ILE A 169 -18.27 -5.80 -15.02
C ILE A 169 -18.32 -7.32 -14.92
N PHE A 170 -17.15 -7.95 -14.88
CA PHE A 170 -16.99 -9.39 -14.75
C PHE A 170 -16.26 -9.71 -13.45
N ASN A 171 -16.94 -10.39 -12.53
CA ASN A 171 -16.37 -10.79 -11.25
C ASN A 171 -15.88 -12.24 -11.33
N TYR A 172 -14.60 -12.48 -11.04
CA TYR A 172 -13.98 -13.80 -11.00
C TYR A 172 -13.51 -14.12 -9.58
N ASN A 173 -14.04 -15.20 -9.02
CA ASN A 173 -13.58 -15.71 -7.73
C ASN A 173 -12.34 -16.58 -7.92
N LEU A 174 -11.20 -16.09 -7.44
CA LEU A 174 -9.89 -16.71 -7.58
C LEU A 174 -9.46 -17.51 -6.33
N SER A 175 -10.33 -17.67 -5.34
CA SER A 175 -10.03 -18.34 -4.05
C SER A 175 -9.62 -19.82 -4.19
N HIS A 176 -9.84 -20.42 -5.36
CA HIS A 176 -9.39 -21.77 -5.69
C HIS A 176 -7.90 -21.81 -6.09
N ILE A 177 -7.36 -20.72 -6.66
CA ILE A 177 -5.96 -20.58 -7.09
C ILE A 177 -5.15 -19.84 -6.02
N VAL A 178 -5.71 -18.74 -5.52
CA VAL A 178 -5.10 -17.81 -4.57
C VAL A 178 -5.61 -18.13 -3.17
N LYS A 179 -4.71 -18.30 -2.19
CA LYS A 179 -5.08 -18.48 -0.78
C LYS A 179 -4.73 -17.26 0.07
N GLY A 180 -3.72 -16.49 -0.32
CA GLY A 180 -3.39 -15.19 0.26
C GLY A 180 -2.90 -14.18 -0.78
N HIS A 181 -2.76 -12.91 -0.37
CA HIS A 181 -2.44 -11.79 -1.27
C HIS A 181 -1.17 -12.01 -2.13
N LEU A 182 -0.13 -12.63 -1.56
CA LEU A 182 1.13 -12.89 -2.28
C LEU A 182 1.01 -14.03 -3.31
N ASP A 183 -0.05 -14.84 -3.27
CA ASP A 183 -0.23 -15.90 -4.25
C ASP A 183 -0.60 -15.36 -5.63
N TYR A 184 -1.17 -14.15 -5.71
CA TYR A 184 -1.44 -13.49 -6.98
C TYR A 184 -0.18 -13.29 -7.82
N SER A 185 0.93 -12.88 -7.22
CA SER A 185 2.21 -12.68 -7.95
C SER A 185 2.87 -14.02 -8.27
N ARG A 186 2.84 -14.99 -7.35
CA ARG A 186 3.44 -16.32 -7.55
C ARG A 186 2.72 -17.14 -8.62
N LYS A 187 1.40 -17.02 -8.70
CA LYS A 187 0.54 -17.78 -9.63
C LYS A 187 -0.06 -16.90 -10.71
N LEU A 188 0.62 -15.81 -11.06
CA LEU A 188 0.09 -14.80 -11.97
C LEU A 188 -0.36 -15.40 -13.31
N SER A 189 0.42 -16.34 -13.85
CA SER A 189 0.08 -17.04 -15.11
C SER A 189 -1.24 -17.83 -15.01
N GLU A 190 -1.47 -18.55 -13.91
CA GLU A 190 -2.71 -19.28 -13.65
C GLU A 190 -3.88 -18.32 -13.43
N VAL A 191 -3.65 -17.24 -12.68
CA VAL A 191 -4.66 -16.20 -12.40
C VAL A 191 -5.09 -15.52 -13.70
N LEU A 192 -4.13 -15.09 -14.52
CA LEU A 192 -4.40 -14.44 -15.80
C LEU A 192 -5.13 -15.37 -16.77
N ALA A 193 -4.73 -16.64 -16.83
CA ALA A 193 -5.46 -17.65 -17.60
C ALA A 193 -6.91 -17.82 -17.10
N ALA A 194 -7.12 -17.87 -15.78
CA ALA A 194 -8.44 -18.02 -15.18
C ALA A 194 -9.38 -16.84 -15.46
N VAL A 195 -8.85 -15.61 -15.60
CA VAL A 195 -9.63 -14.43 -16.00
C VAL A 195 -9.75 -14.25 -17.52
N GLY A 196 -9.26 -15.21 -18.31
CA GLY A 196 -9.38 -15.24 -19.76
C GLY A 196 -8.38 -14.35 -20.51
N VAL A 197 -7.21 -14.09 -19.92
CA VAL A 197 -6.08 -13.44 -20.58
C VAL A 197 -5.18 -14.52 -21.16
N ALA A 198 -4.82 -14.39 -22.44
CA ALA A 198 -3.90 -15.32 -23.08
C ALA A 198 -2.48 -15.12 -22.52
N VAL A 199 -1.96 -16.14 -21.82
CA VAL A 199 -0.59 -16.14 -21.29
C VAL A 199 0.21 -17.21 -22.03
N LYS A 200 1.43 -16.87 -22.47
CA LYS A 200 2.39 -17.88 -22.90
C LYS A 200 2.95 -18.55 -21.64
N SER A 201 2.78 -19.87 -21.52
CA SER A 201 3.44 -20.62 -20.46
C SER A 201 4.95 -20.60 -20.70
N LEU A 202 5.70 -19.90 -19.86
CA LEU A 202 7.16 -20.02 -19.84
C LEU A 202 7.49 -21.40 -19.25
N SER A 203 8.29 -22.19 -19.97
CA SER A 203 8.80 -23.44 -19.41
C SER A 203 9.88 -23.13 -18.36
N PRO A 204 10.15 -24.04 -17.40
CA PRO A 204 11.27 -23.88 -16.48
C PRO A 204 12.64 -23.69 -17.18
N ALA A 205 12.76 -24.10 -18.45
CA ALA A 205 13.96 -23.88 -19.25
C ALA A 205 14.07 -22.44 -19.79
N ASP A 206 12.95 -21.72 -19.92
CA ASP A 206 12.91 -20.31 -20.38
C ASP A 206 13.12 -19.32 -19.22
N LEU A 207 12.94 -19.79 -17.98
CA LEU A 207 13.30 -19.09 -16.74
C LEU A 207 14.80 -19.28 -16.46
N SER A 208 15.66 -18.76 -17.34
CA SER A 208 17.09 -18.69 -17.05
C SER A 208 17.31 -17.85 -15.77
N GLN A 209 18.33 -18.19 -14.99
CA GLN A 209 18.73 -17.43 -13.79
C GLN A 209 19.00 -15.95 -14.08
N GLU A 210 19.30 -15.62 -15.35
CA GLU A 210 19.57 -14.28 -15.86
C GLU A 210 18.29 -13.43 -15.92
N ASN A 211 17.20 -13.94 -16.51
CA ASN A 211 15.91 -13.25 -16.59
C ASN A 211 15.29 -12.99 -15.21
N MET A 212 15.50 -13.92 -14.27
CA MET A 212 15.02 -13.77 -12.89
C MET A 212 15.82 -12.73 -12.11
N ARG A 213 17.15 -12.65 -12.32
CA ARG A 213 18.01 -11.61 -11.72
C ARG A 213 17.70 -10.23 -12.29
N GLU A 214 17.41 -10.14 -13.58
CA GLU A 214 17.06 -8.88 -14.24
C GLU A 214 15.70 -8.35 -13.73
N ALA A 215 14.68 -9.21 -13.66
CA ALA A 215 13.36 -8.83 -13.13
C ALA A 215 13.39 -8.51 -11.62
N ILE A 216 14.22 -9.21 -10.83
CA ILE A 216 14.42 -8.90 -9.41
C ILE A 216 15.22 -7.59 -9.26
N GLY A 217 16.25 -7.38 -10.09
CA GLY A 217 17.05 -6.15 -10.10
C GLY A 217 16.20 -4.92 -10.45
N GLU A 218 15.37 -5.00 -11.48
CA GLU A 218 14.45 -3.92 -11.85
C GLU A 218 13.42 -3.63 -10.74
N ALA A 219 12.94 -4.67 -10.03
CA ALA A 219 12.03 -4.50 -8.91
C ALA A 219 12.73 -3.92 -7.66
N GLU A 220 13.96 -4.34 -7.38
CA GLU A 220 14.80 -3.80 -6.30
C GLU A 220 15.20 -2.35 -6.56
N ASP A 221 15.55 -1.99 -7.80
CA ASP A 221 15.83 -0.62 -8.21
C ASP A 221 14.59 0.27 -8.09
N ALA A 222 13.42 -0.21 -8.52
CA ALA A 222 12.15 0.51 -8.35
C ALA A 222 11.78 0.72 -6.87
N LEU A 223 12.09 -0.25 -5.99
CA LEU A 223 11.91 -0.14 -4.55
C LEU A 223 12.93 0.84 -3.92
N THR A 224 14.18 0.84 -4.41
CA THR A 224 15.26 1.72 -3.94
C THR A 224 15.02 3.18 -4.36
N ILE A 225 14.37 3.42 -5.49
CA ILE A 225 13.91 4.77 -5.87
C ILE A 225 12.80 5.28 -4.94
N SER A 226 11.99 4.39 -4.36
CA SER A 226 10.87 4.74 -3.48
C SER A 226 11.23 4.87 -1.99
N VAL A 227 12.38 4.34 -1.58
CA VAL A 227 12.95 4.52 -0.23
C VAL A 227 14.18 5.40 -0.40
N PRO A 228 14.18 6.68 0.00
CA PRO A 228 15.39 7.48 -0.10
C PRO A 228 16.51 6.77 0.65
N ALA A 229 17.60 6.48 -0.06
CA ALA A 229 18.80 5.92 0.53
C ALA A 229 19.19 6.79 1.73
N LYS A 230 19.39 6.15 2.88
CA LYS A 230 19.67 6.80 4.16
C LYS A 230 21.00 7.56 4.18
N ASP A 231 21.74 7.54 3.08
CA ASP A 231 23.07 8.13 2.93
C ASP A 231 23.10 9.44 2.13
N ASP A 232 22.01 9.85 1.47
CA ASP A 232 21.95 11.14 0.73
C ASP A 232 21.39 12.32 1.55
N LEU A 233 20.94 12.09 2.80
CA LEU A 233 20.42 13.16 3.67
C LEU A 233 21.46 13.83 4.59
N LYS A 234 22.74 13.45 4.50
CA LYS A 234 23.78 13.98 5.41
C LYS A 234 24.52 15.21 4.90
N GLU A 235 24.55 15.50 3.60
CA GLU A 235 25.29 16.66 3.09
C GLU A 235 24.45 17.94 2.91
N ASP A 236 23.14 17.83 2.68
CA ASP A 236 22.31 19.02 2.42
C ASP A 236 21.73 19.63 3.71
N SER A 237 21.29 18.79 4.65
CA SER A 237 20.73 19.25 5.93
C SER A 237 21.75 19.95 6.83
N SER A 238 23.04 19.59 6.71
CA SER A 238 24.11 20.22 7.51
C SER A 238 24.47 21.63 7.01
N ARG A 239 24.27 21.94 5.72
CA ARG A 239 24.54 23.27 5.16
C ARG A 239 23.41 24.25 5.48
N ASP A 240 22.16 23.81 5.40
CA ASP A 240 20.99 24.64 5.70
C ASP A 240 20.89 24.95 7.20
N ILE A 241 21.15 23.98 8.07
CA ILE A 241 21.19 24.21 9.52
C ILE A 241 22.35 25.14 9.92
N GLN A 242 23.51 25.06 9.27
CA GLN A 242 24.64 25.95 9.56
C GLN A 242 24.38 27.38 9.08
N ASN A 243 23.69 27.56 7.95
CA ASN A 243 23.28 28.86 7.43
C ASN A 243 22.20 29.50 8.31
N ASP A 244 21.23 28.72 8.79
CA ASP A 244 20.21 29.20 9.74
C ASP A 244 20.80 29.54 11.11
N ILE A 245 21.76 28.76 11.63
CA ILE A 245 22.47 29.07 12.88
C ILE A 245 23.33 30.34 12.74
N ASN A 246 23.95 30.56 11.58
CA ASN A 246 24.72 31.79 11.31
C ASN A 246 23.80 33.01 11.14
N GLY A 247 22.64 32.86 10.50
CA GLY A 247 21.62 33.91 10.39
C GLY A 247 21.05 34.31 11.77
N ILE A 248 20.78 33.34 12.65
CA ILE A 248 20.30 33.60 14.02
C ILE A 248 21.38 34.29 14.88
N ARG A 249 22.67 33.98 14.66
CA ARG A 249 23.78 34.67 15.35
C ARG A 249 23.98 36.11 14.89
N GLU A 250 23.84 36.41 13.60
CA GLU A 250 23.92 37.80 13.10
C GLU A 250 22.77 38.70 13.59
N ILE A 251 21.56 38.14 13.72
CA ILE A 251 20.40 38.86 14.27
C ILE A 251 20.62 39.15 15.77
N SER A 252 21.13 38.17 16.53
CA SER A 252 21.38 38.34 17.97
C SER A 252 22.54 39.29 18.31
N ILE A 253 23.50 39.51 17.39
CA ILE A 253 24.60 40.46 17.59
C ILE A 253 24.16 41.89 17.28
N LYS A 254 23.32 42.12 16.25
CA LYS A 254 22.78 43.47 15.94
C LYS A 254 21.79 43.98 16.99
N ASP A 255 21.03 43.09 17.63
CA ASP A 255 20.06 43.48 18.66
C ASP A 255 20.73 43.83 20.01
N LYS A 256 21.99 43.43 20.23
CA LYS A 256 22.76 43.81 21.44
C LYS A 256 23.53 45.12 21.31
N GLU A 257 23.95 45.52 20.11
CA GLU A 257 24.62 46.82 19.90
C GLU A 257 23.63 48.00 19.84
N THR A 258 22.35 47.75 19.54
CA THR A 258 21.31 48.79 19.51
C THR A 258 20.69 49.06 20.90
N ALA A 259 21.02 48.25 21.92
CA ALA A 259 20.50 48.39 23.29
C ALA A 259 21.52 49.00 24.29
N MET A 260 22.67 49.49 23.81
CA MET A 260 23.70 50.08 24.66
C MET A 260 24.33 51.36 24.09
N ASN A 261 23.50 52.24 23.52
CA ASN A 261 23.77 53.68 23.35
C ASN A 261 22.50 54.47 23.60
#